data_AF-A0A7X8XEY9-F1
#
_entry.id   AF-A0A7X8XEY9-F1
#
_cell.length_a   1.000
_cell.length_b   1.000
_cell.length_c   1.000
_cell.angle_alpha   90.00
_cell.angle_beta   90.00
_cell.angle_gamma   90.00
#
_symmetry.space_group_name_H-M   'P 1'
#
loop_
_entity.id
_entity.type
_entity.pdbx_description
1 polymer ?
#
loop_
_entity_poly.entity_id
_entity_poly.type
_entity_poly.pdbx_seq_one_letter_code
_entity_poly.pdbx_strand_id
1 'polypeptide(L)'
;DNELLLCETINNTFRRGGNVIIPAFAVDRTQDILLTLNKMMDEGKINPKSVYVDRPLAISATEIFCRYPQYFDQETTEFMEDYGSCPFILPNLNYSRTTEESVALNKIKEGAIIISASGMADAGRIKHHLKHNLWRAECSVVFVGYQAQGTLGRCLVDGEKKVRIHGEQIMVNADIIMLEGYSAHADQSELINWLAGFKKFPQSVFVSHGEEESSLALANLIKERFNAKTLVPSLGEAYDLTGVEVLEVVPPVEKGIPESVWDLYQEINLELTMLVKDSSIEKLRQIREYLKKISA
;
A
#
# COMPACT_ATOMS: atom_id res chain seq x y z
N ASP A 1 0.14 -17.40 10.83
CA ASP A 1 1.52 -17.22 10.35
C ASP A 1 1.44 -16.96 8.85
N ASN A 2 1.91 -15.79 8.40
CA ASN A 2 1.80 -15.37 7.02
C ASN A 2 2.75 -16.12 6.09
N GLU A 3 3.91 -16.53 6.59
CA GLU A 3 4.88 -17.26 5.78
C GLU A 3 4.29 -18.62 5.39
N LEU A 4 3.70 -19.32 6.36
CA LEU A 4 2.99 -20.57 6.10
C LEU A 4 1.85 -20.37 5.08
N LEU A 5 1.02 -19.33 5.26
CA LEU A 5 -0.09 -19.04 4.36
C LEU A 5 0.39 -18.71 2.94
N LEU A 6 1.46 -17.93 2.80
CA LEU A 6 2.08 -17.62 1.50
C LEU A 6 2.61 -18.89 0.83
N CYS A 7 3.34 -19.72 1.57
CA CYS A 7 3.89 -20.98 1.09
C CYS A 7 2.78 -21.93 0.61
N GLU A 8 1.73 -22.12 1.40
CA GLU A 8 0.57 -22.93 1.03
C GLU A 8 -0.14 -22.37 -0.21
N THR A 9 -0.33 -21.06 -0.27
CA THR A 9 -0.94 -20.38 -1.40
C THR A 9 -0.15 -20.63 -2.68
N ILE A 10 1.17 -20.45 -2.64
CA ILE A 10 2.06 -20.67 -3.79
C ILE A 10 1.98 -22.13 -4.26
N ASN A 11 2.16 -23.09 -3.35
CA ASN A 11 2.16 -24.51 -3.67
C ASN A 11 0.80 -24.99 -4.20
N ASN A 12 -0.31 -24.52 -3.62
CA ASN A 12 -1.65 -24.84 -4.08
C ASN A 12 -1.93 -24.25 -5.47
N THR A 13 -1.53 -23.00 -5.70
CA THR A 13 -1.67 -22.32 -7.00
C THR A 13 -0.92 -23.08 -8.09
N PHE A 14 0.32 -23.49 -7.82
CA PHE A 14 1.12 -24.23 -8.78
C PHE A 14 0.58 -25.64 -9.03
N ARG A 15 0.03 -26.32 -8.01
CA ARG A 15 -0.64 -27.61 -8.19
C ARG A 15 -1.85 -27.52 -9.11
N ARG A 16 -2.55 -26.37 -9.13
CA ARG A 16 -3.66 -26.10 -10.06
C ARG A 16 -3.22 -25.66 -11.45
N GLY A 17 -1.92 -25.42 -11.68
CA GLY A 17 -1.40 -24.90 -12.94
C GLY A 17 -1.62 -23.38 -13.11
N GLY A 18 -1.72 -22.62 -12.02
CA GLY A 18 -1.90 -21.17 -12.05
C GLY A 18 -0.62 -20.37 -11.87
N ASN A 19 -0.78 -19.05 -11.93
CA ASN A 19 0.24 -18.06 -11.53
C ASN A 19 -0.15 -17.40 -10.21
N VAL A 20 0.85 -16.94 -9.47
CA VAL A 20 0.67 -16.12 -8.26
C VAL A 20 0.97 -14.67 -8.62
N ILE A 21 0.00 -13.79 -8.43
CA ILE A 21 0.16 -12.35 -8.67
C ILE A 21 0.25 -11.64 -7.33
N ILE A 22 1.30 -10.83 -7.12
CA ILE A 22 1.55 -10.12 -5.87
C ILE A 22 1.60 -8.61 -6.15
N PRO A 23 0.49 -7.88 -5.96
CA PRO A 23 0.51 -6.42 -5.88
C PRO A 23 1.38 -5.98 -4.70
N ALA A 24 2.49 -5.28 -4.98
CA ALA A 24 3.41 -4.79 -3.95
C ALA A 24 3.90 -3.37 -4.25
N PHE A 25 4.19 -2.61 -3.20
CA PHE A 25 4.90 -1.33 -3.35
C PHE A 25 6.33 -1.57 -3.82
N ALA A 26 6.83 -0.67 -4.66
CA ALA A 26 8.11 -0.83 -5.32
C ALA A 26 9.30 -0.83 -4.36
N VAL A 27 9.19 -0.02 -3.31
CA VAL A 27 10.17 0.07 -2.22
C VAL A 27 9.58 -0.65 -1.01
N ASP A 28 10.44 -1.34 -0.27
CA ASP A 28 10.15 -2.05 0.96
C ASP A 28 9.37 -3.37 0.73
N ARG A 29 8.06 -3.31 0.46
CA ARG A 29 7.21 -4.52 0.35
C ARG A 29 7.64 -5.51 -0.72
N THR A 30 8.19 -5.03 -1.85
CA THR A 30 8.75 -5.93 -2.86
C THR A 30 9.97 -6.68 -2.32
N GLN A 31 10.86 -5.98 -1.60
CA GLN A 31 12.08 -6.57 -1.05
C GLN A 31 11.76 -7.57 0.07
N ASP A 32 10.82 -7.26 0.95
CA ASP A 32 10.36 -8.20 1.99
C ASP A 32 9.82 -9.51 1.40
N ILE A 33 9.04 -9.42 0.32
CA ILE A 33 8.55 -10.61 -0.38
C ILE A 33 9.68 -11.36 -1.07
N LEU A 34 10.65 -10.67 -1.68
CA LEU A 34 11.81 -11.34 -2.28
C LEU A 34 12.64 -12.09 -1.23
N LEU A 35 12.89 -11.47 -0.07
CA LEU A 35 13.57 -12.11 1.05
C LEU A 35 12.81 -13.34 1.56
N THR A 36 11.50 -13.19 1.79
CA THR A 36 10.62 -14.27 2.25
C THR A 36 10.65 -15.45 1.26
N LEU A 37 10.50 -15.17 -0.04
CA LEU A 37 10.56 -16.19 -1.08
C LEU A 37 11.92 -16.87 -1.12
N ASN A 38 13.01 -16.11 -0.92
CA ASN A 38 14.37 -16.67 -0.93
C ASN A 38 14.57 -17.64 0.24
N LYS A 39 14.16 -17.27 1.46
CA LYS A 39 14.18 -18.16 2.64
C LYS A 39 13.39 -19.45 2.38
N MET A 40 12.16 -19.34 1.87
CA MET A 40 11.33 -20.52 1.57
C MET A 40 11.92 -21.42 0.48
N MET A 41 12.64 -20.83 -0.50
CA MET A 41 13.32 -21.60 -1.54
C MET A 41 14.56 -22.31 -1.00
N ASP A 42 15.35 -21.63 -0.16
CA ASP A 42 16.53 -22.20 0.50
C ASP A 42 16.16 -23.40 1.39
N GLU A 43 15.04 -23.29 2.11
CA GLU A 43 14.46 -24.39 2.91
C GLU A 43 13.76 -25.49 2.08
N GLY A 44 13.67 -25.32 0.76
CA GLY A 44 13.00 -26.28 -0.14
C GLY A 44 11.47 -26.35 0.03
N LYS A 45 10.84 -25.36 0.67
CA LYS A 45 9.38 -25.29 0.90
C LYS A 45 8.60 -24.92 -0.35
N ILE A 46 9.20 -24.14 -1.26
CA ILE A 46 8.62 -23.77 -2.55
C ILE A 46 9.65 -23.94 -3.68
N ASN A 47 9.18 -24.17 -4.91
CA ASN A 47 10.03 -24.26 -6.08
C ASN A 47 9.37 -23.60 -7.32
N PRO A 48 9.24 -22.26 -7.34
CA PRO A 48 8.65 -21.56 -8.48
C PRO A 48 9.48 -21.74 -9.74
N LYS A 49 8.83 -21.84 -10.91
CA LYS A 49 9.54 -21.90 -12.20
C LYS A 49 10.26 -20.57 -12.47
N SER A 50 9.60 -19.47 -12.14
CA SER A 50 10.15 -18.13 -12.30
C SER A 50 9.49 -17.13 -11.34
N VAL A 51 10.30 -16.19 -10.86
CA VAL A 51 9.84 -15.02 -10.09
C VAL A 51 10.12 -13.77 -10.91
N TYR A 52 9.14 -12.91 -11.08
CA TYR A 52 9.26 -11.66 -11.83
C TYR A 52 9.03 -10.45 -10.94
N VAL A 53 9.90 -9.45 -11.06
CA VAL A 53 9.63 -8.09 -10.58
C VAL A 53 9.39 -7.20 -11.78
N ASP A 54 8.14 -6.77 -11.95
CA ASP A 54 7.69 -5.97 -13.10
C ASP A 54 7.40 -4.52 -12.71
N ARG A 55 8.46 -3.82 -12.28
CA ARG A 55 8.44 -2.37 -12.10
C ARG A 55 9.88 -1.82 -12.09
N PRO A 56 10.25 -0.89 -13.00
CA PRO A 56 11.60 -0.31 -13.03
C PRO A 56 12.03 0.29 -11.69
N LEU A 57 11.12 0.99 -11.01
CA LEU A 57 11.38 1.55 -9.69
C LEU A 57 11.68 0.46 -8.64
N ALA A 58 10.98 -0.68 -8.68
CA ALA A 58 11.21 -1.76 -7.73
C ALA A 58 12.56 -2.45 -7.97
N ILE A 59 12.94 -2.58 -9.24
CA ILE A 59 14.24 -3.12 -9.64
C ILE A 59 15.35 -2.20 -9.13
N SER A 60 15.26 -0.89 -9.39
CA SER A 60 16.25 0.09 -8.91
C SER A 60 16.30 0.17 -7.38
N ALA A 61 15.15 0.06 -6.69
CA ALA A 61 15.13 -0.02 -5.23
C ALA A 61 15.88 -1.26 -4.74
N THR A 62 15.62 -2.43 -5.32
CA THR A 62 16.31 -3.69 -4.95
C THR A 62 17.82 -3.58 -5.14
N GLU A 63 18.28 -2.96 -6.24
CA GLU A 63 19.71 -2.69 -6.48
C GLU A 63 20.33 -1.79 -5.41
N ILE A 64 19.58 -0.81 -4.89
CA ILE A 64 20.02 0.05 -3.79
C ILE A 64 20.10 -0.76 -2.49
N PHE A 65 19.09 -1.55 -2.15
CA PHE A 65 19.12 -2.41 -0.96
C PHE A 65 20.37 -3.31 -0.96
N CYS A 66 20.66 -3.99 -2.07
CA CYS A 66 21.87 -4.82 -2.19
C CYS A 66 23.19 -4.06 -2.05
N ARG A 67 23.21 -2.74 -2.31
CA ARG A 67 24.42 -1.91 -2.18
C ARG A 67 24.66 -1.46 -0.74
N TYR A 68 23.64 -1.41 0.09
CA TYR A 68 23.72 -0.86 1.44
C TYR A 68 23.28 -1.85 2.54
N PRO A 69 23.94 -3.01 2.67
CA PRO A 69 23.57 -4.04 3.64
C PRO A 69 23.73 -3.60 5.10
N GLN A 70 24.50 -2.56 5.39
CA GLN A 70 24.70 -2.04 6.75
C GLN A 70 23.43 -1.48 7.41
N TYR A 71 22.34 -1.32 6.66
CA TYR A 71 21.05 -0.88 7.19
C TYR A 71 20.08 -2.03 7.44
N PHE A 72 20.48 -3.28 7.18
CA PHE A 72 19.65 -4.43 7.46
C PHE A 72 19.60 -4.70 8.96
N ASP A 73 18.53 -5.35 9.39
CA ASP A 73 18.47 -5.93 10.72
C ASP A 73 19.44 -7.12 10.85
N GLN A 74 19.59 -7.60 12.09
CA GLN A 74 20.50 -8.68 12.39
C GLN A 74 20.11 -9.97 11.66
N GLU A 75 18.82 -10.32 11.63
CA GLU A 75 18.33 -11.55 11.01
C GLU A 75 18.62 -11.58 9.50
N THR A 76 18.36 -10.48 8.79
CA THR A 76 18.63 -10.36 7.36
C THR A 76 20.13 -10.34 7.08
N THR A 77 20.92 -9.77 7.98
CA THR A 77 22.39 -9.77 7.87
C THR A 77 22.93 -11.19 8.01
N GLU A 78 22.52 -11.93 9.04
CA GLU A 78 22.92 -13.33 9.26
C GLU A 78 22.51 -14.21 8.07
N PHE A 79 21.28 -14.08 7.58
CA PHE A 79 20.82 -14.81 6.40
C PHE A 79 21.65 -14.47 5.14
N MET A 80 22.00 -13.20 4.94
CA MET A 80 22.84 -12.79 3.81
C MET A 80 24.25 -13.39 3.89
N GLU A 81 24.84 -13.45 5.09
CA GLU A 81 26.16 -14.05 5.31
C GLU A 81 26.16 -15.55 5.02
N ASP A 82 25.13 -16.27 5.49
CA ASP A 82 24.96 -17.71 5.24
C ASP A 82 24.67 -18.00 3.76
N TYR A 83 23.81 -17.21 3.12
CA TYR A 83 23.46 -17.34 1.71
C TYR A 83 24.60 -16.91 0.77
N GLY A 84 25.53 -16.08 1.24
CA GLY A 84 26.72 -15.65 0.50
C GLY A 84 26.45 -14.65 -0.64
N SER A 85 25.25 -14.10 -0.74
CA SER A 85 24.89 -13.09 -1.75
C SER A 85 23.70 -12.22 -1.29
N CYS A 86 23.36 -11.19 -2.06
CA CYS A 86 22.25 -10.30 -1.69
C CYS A 86 20.94 -11.10 -1.53
N PRO A 87 20.26 -11.01 -0.37
CA PRO A 87 19.18 -11.94 -0.04
C PRO A 87 17.88 -11.65 -0.81
N PHE A 88 17.82 -10.53 -1.54
CA PHE A 88 16.70 -10.17 -2.42
C PHE A 88 16.86 -10.71 -3.85
N ILE A 89 18.01 -11.33 -4.18
CA ILE A 89 18.30 -11.88 -5.51
C ILE A 89 18.14 -13.40 -5.48
N LEU A 90 16.99 -13.88 -5.98
CA LEU A 90 16.71 -15.30 -6.08
C LEU A 90 17.35 -15.91 -7.34
N PRO A 91 17.69 -17.20 -7.35
CA PRO A 91 18.30 -17.87 -8.50
C PRO A 91 17.46 -17.83 -9.79
N ASN A 92 16.13 -17.76 -9.65
CA ASN A 92 15.15 -17.72 -10.74
C ASN A 92 14.44 -16.36 -10.85
N LEU A 93 15.03 -15.30 -10.28
CA LEU A 93 14.51 -13.93 -10.36
C LEU A 93 14.75 -13.32 -11.74
N ASN A 94 13.71 -12.73 -12.31
CA ASN A 94 13.72 -12.08 -13.60
C ASN A 94 13.17 -10.66 -13.49
N TYR A 95 13.85 -9.70 -14.12
CA TYR A 95 13.46 -8.29 -14.12
C TYR A 95 12.80 -7.89 -15.44
N SER A 96 11.64 -7.24 -15.33
CA SER A 96 10.95 -6.63 -16.47
C SER A 96 11.04 -5.10 -16.38
N ARG A 97 11.92 -4.53 -17.19
CA ARG A 97 12.17 -3.08 -17.27
C ARG A 97 11.29 -2.43 -18.33
N THR A 98 11.12 -3.07 -19.48
CA THR A 98 10.39 -2.49 -20.61
C THR A 98 8.89 -2.80 -20.56
N THR A 99 8.13 -2.10 -21.39
CA THR A 99 6.69 -2.38 -21.52
C THR A 99 6.47 -3.69 -22.26
N GLU A 100 7.32 -3.98 -23.25
CA GLU A 100 7.28 -5.20 -24.06
C GLU A 100 7.53 -6.45 -23.21
N GLU A 101 8.51 -6.39 -22.31
CA GLU A 101 8.77 -7.43 -21.31
C GLU A 101 7.55 -7.65 -20.41
N SER A 102 6.99 -6.58 -19.85
CA SER A 102 5.80 -6.62 -18.99
C SER A 102 4.60 -7.25 -19.72
N VAL A 103 4.37 -6.86 -20.97
CA VAL A 103 3.31 -7.43 -21.82
C VAL A 103 3.54 -8.91 -22.09
N ALA A 104 4.79 -9.34 -22.30
CA ALA A 104 5.13 -10.74 -22.51
C ALA A 104 4.80 -11.61 -21.27
N LEU A 105 4.95 -11.09 -20.06
CA LEU A 105 4.62 -11.81 -18.82
C LEU A 105 3.14 -12.24 -18.77
N ASN A 106 2.23 -11.44 -19.35
CA ASN A 106 0.80 -11.77 -19.41
C ASN A 106 0.49 -13.04 -20.24
N LYS A 107 1.46 -13.55 -21.01
CA LYS A 107 1.32 -14.78 -21.80
C LYS A 107 1.67 -16.03 -21.02
N ILE A 108 2.33 -15.90 -19.87
CA ILE A 108 2.75 -17.03 -19.03
C ILE A 108 1.51 -17.70 -18.44
N LYS A 109 1.40 -19.01 -18.62
CA LYS A 109 0.21 -19.76 -18.19
C LYS A 109 0.32 -20.30 -16.78
N GLU A 110 1.48 -20.78 -16.35
CA GLU A 110 1.58 -21.49 -15.08
C GLU A 110 2.96 -21.34 -14.42
N GLY A 111 2.98 -21.47 -13.10
CA GLY A 111 4.21 -21.64 -12.32
C GLY A 111 5.04 -20.37 -12.12
N ALA A 112 4.51 -19.20 -12.50
CA ALA A 112 5.17 -17.92 -12.28
C ALA A 112 4.62 -17.18 -11.05
N ILE A 113 5.53 -16.51 -10.34
CA ILE A 113 5.21 -15.47 -9.36
C ILE A 113 5.47 -14.13 -10.03
N ILE A 114 4.48 -13.24 -10.09
CA ILE A 114 4.62 -11.91 -10.69
C ILE A 114 4.37 -10.85 -9.62
N ILE A 115 5.43 -10.16 -9.22
CA ILE A 115 5.40 -9.04 -8.27
C ILE A 115 5.38 -7.75 -9.08
N SER A 116 4.35 -6.92 -8.89
CA SER A 116 4.24 -5.66 -9.63
C SER A 116 3.51 -4.58 -8.83
N ALA A 117 3.86 -3.32 -9.13
CA ALA A 117 3.28 -2.15 -8.51
C ALA A 117 2.06 -1.63 -9.32
N SER A 118 1.10 -0.94 -8.68
CA SER A 118 1.08 -0.51 -7.27
C SER A 118 0.58 -1.57 -6.27
N GLY A 119 0.97 -1.43 -4.99
CA GLY A 119 0.61 -2.37 -3.92
C GLY A 119 -0.88 -2.43 -3.59
N MET A 120 -1.64 -1.38 -3.93
CA MET A 120 -3.10 -1.36 -3.77
C MET A 120 -3.86 -1.73 -5.05
N ALA A 121 -3.16 -2.23 -6.07
CA ALA A 121 -3.69 -2.61 -7.38
C ALA A 121 -4.41 -1.49 -8.18
N ASP A 122 -4.34 -0.24 -7.74
CA ASP A 122 -5.20 0.81 -8.30
C ASP A 122 -4.65 1.46 -9.57
N ALA A 123 -3.33 1.34 -9.79
CA ALA A 123 -2.64 1.90 -10.94
C ALA A 123 -1.41 1.08 -11.36
N GLY A 124 -0.93 1.32 -12.57
CA GLY A 124 0.32 0.74 -13.08
C GLY A 124 0.17 -0.63 -13.73
N ARG A 125 1.31 -1.32 -13.88
CA ARG A 125 1.42 -2.58 -14.64
C ARG A 125 0.65 -3.73 -13.98
N ILE A 126 0.48 -3.68 -12.66
CA ILE A 126 -0.31 -4.68 -11.92
C ILE A 126 -1.73 -4.85 -12.47
N LYS A 127 -2.37 -3.78 -12.95
CA LYS A 127 -3.73 -3.87 -13.54
C LYS A 127 -3.76 -4.74 -14.79
N HIS A 128 -2.68 -4.73 -15.58
CA HIS A 128 -2.56 -5.62 -16.73
C HIS A 128 -2.43 -7.07 -16.28
N HIS A 129 -1.58 -7.36 -15.28
CA HIS A 129 -1.43 -8.72 -14.75
C HIS A 129 -2.73 -9.25 -14.14
N LEU A 130 -3.43 -8.41 -13.37
CA LEU A 130 -4.74 -8.73 -12.81
C LEU A 130 -5.77 -9.00 -13.91
N LYS A 131 -5.81 -8.16 -14.96
CA LYS A 131 -6.70 -8.37 -16.11
C LYS A 131 -6.54 -9.75 -16.75
N HIS A 132 -5.31 -10.26 -16.83
CA HIS A 132 -5.03 -11.56 -17.46
C HIS A 132 -5.13 -12.76 -16.53
N ASN A 133 -5.17 -12.55 -15.20
CA ASN A 133 -5.14 -13.65 -14.23
C ASN A 133 -6.37 -13.73 -13.31
N LEU A 134 -7.12 -12.65 -13.07
CA LEU A 134 -8.25 -12.65 -12.13
C LEU A 134 -9.39 -13.61 -12.51
N TRP A 135 -9.66 -13.78 -13.80
CA TRP A 135 -10.75 -14.63 -14.28
C TRP A 135 -10.38 -16.12 -14.32
N ARG A 136 -9.12 -16.46 -14.03
CA ARG A 136 -8.57 -17.81 -14.08
C ARG A 136 -8.63 -18.44 -12.68
N ALA A 137 -9.42 -19.50 -12.53
CA ALA A 137 -9.67 -20.14 -11.23
C ALA A 137 -8.44 -20.88 -10.68
N GLU A 138 -7.46 -21.19 -11.53
CA GLU A 138 -6.21 -21.80 -11.12
C GLU A 138 -5.24 -20.80 -10.46
N CYS A 139 -5.37 -19.50 -10.76
CA CYS A 139 -4.48 -18.44 -10.28
C CYS A 139 -4.83 -17.97 -8.87
N SER A 140 -3.88 -17.28 -8.24
CA SER A 140 -4.09 -16.58 -6.97
C SER A 140 -3.54 -15.16 -7.02
N VAL A 141 -4.18 -14.26 -6.28
CA VAL A 141 -3.69 -12.89 -6.03
C VAL A 141 -3.41 -12.76 -4.54
N VAL A 142 -2.20 -12.36 -4.19
CA VAL A 142 -1.76 -12.23 -2.79
C VAL A 142 -1.46 -10.77 -2.49
N PHE A 143 -2.29 -10.15 -1.66
CA PHE A 143 -2.07 -8.81 -1.15
C PHE A 143 -1.18 -8.85 0.10
N VAL A 144 -0.16 -7.98 0.11
CA VAL A 144 0.93 -8.00 1.11
C VAL A 144 1.03 -6.67 1.86
N GLY A 145 -0.12 -6.04 2.12
CA GLY A 145 -0.19 -4.75 2.80
C GLY A 145 -1.59 -4.17 2.79
N TYR A 146 -1.79 -3.12 3.59
CA TYR A 146 -3.10 -2.48 3.76
C TYR A 146 -3.72 -2.04 2.41
N GLN A 147 -5.03 -2.25 2.29
CA GLN A 147 -5.81 -1.89 1.11
C GLN A 147 -6.82 -0.80 1.49
N ALA A 148 -6.55 0.43 1.07
CA ALA A 148 -7.38 1.58 1.41
C ALA A 148 -8.76 1.53 0.75
N GLN A 149 -9.77 2.08 1.43
CA GLN A 149 -11.12 2.18 0.91
C GLN A 149 -11.18 2.91 -0.44
N GLY A 150 -11.93 2.34 -1.38
CA GLY A 150 -12.08 2.86 -2.74
C GLY A 150 -11.03 2.36 -3.75
N THR A 151 -10.00 1.62 -3.31
CA THR A 151 -9.01 1.03 -4.23
C THR A 151 -9.51 -0.29 -4.83
N LEU A 152 -8.99 -0.64 -6.02
CA LEU A 152 -9.26 -1.95 -6.62
C LEU A 152 -8.86 -3.11 -5.70
N GLY A 153 -7.72 -2.98 -5.01
CA GLY A 153 -7.26 -4.01 -4.09
C GLY A 153 -8.22 -4.24 -2.93
N ARG A 154 -8.82 -3.17 -2.37
CA ARG A 154 -9.86 -3.29 -1.34
C ARG A 154 -11.08 -4.04 -1.85
N CYS A 155 -11.59 -3.70 -3.04
CA CYS A 155 -12.73 -4.41 -3.64
C CYS A 155 -12.45 -5.92 -3.78
N LEU A 156 -11.24 -6.29 -4.19
CA LEU A 156 -10.86 -7.70 -4.35
C LEU A 156 -10.80 -8.43 -3.00
N VAL A 157 -10.20 -7.81 -1.98
CA VAL A 157 -10.12 -8.36 -0.62
C VAL A 157 -11.51 -8.51 0.01
N ASP A 158 -12.43 -7.57 -0.25
CA ASP A 158 -13.82 -7.63 0.22
C ASP A 158 -14.66 -8.73 -0.48
N GLY A 159 -14.08 -9.42 -1.47
CA GLY A 159 -14.68 -10.58 -2.11
C GLY A 159 -15.59 -10.26 -3.29
N GLU A 160 -15.46 -9.06 -3.88
CA GLU A 160 -16.19 -8.67 -5.08
C GLU A 160 -16.00 -9.68 -6.21
N LYS A 161 -17.10 -10.20 -6.75
CA LYS A 161 -17.05 -11.24 -7.80
C LYS A 161 -16.83 -10.67 -9.19
N LYS A 162 -16.98 -9.35 -9.36
CA LYS A 162 -16.80 -8.63 -10.61
C LYS A 162 -16.15 -7.28 -10.34
N VAL A 163 -15.08 -6.99 -11.04
CA VAL A 163 -14.38 -5.69 -10.95
C VAL A 163 -14.20 -5.07 -12.32
N ARG A 164 -13.97 -3.75 -12.38
CA ARG A 164 -13.70 -3.06 -13.65
C ARG A 164 -12.22 -2.71 -13.77
N ILE A 165 -11.56 -3.19 -14.82
CA ILE A 165 -10.16 -2.89 -15.11
C ILE A 165 -10.04 -2.42 -16.55
N HIS A 166 -9.46 -1.23 -16.77
CA HIS A 166 -9.32 -0.61 -18.09
C HIS A 166 -10.64 -0.52 -18.88
N GLY A 167 -11.74 -0.23 -18.19
CA GLY A 167 -13.08 -0.11 -18.78
C GLY A 167 -13.84 -1.42 -18.94
N GLU A 168 -13.17 -2.57 -18.85
CA GLU A 168 -13.76 -3.90 -19.02
C GLU A 168 -14.19 -4.50 -17.67
N GLN A 169 -15.30 -5.25 -17.67
CA GLN A 169 -15.72 -6.04 -16.51
C GLN A 169 -15.01 -7.40 -16.51
N ILE A 170 -14.41 -7.74 -15.38
CA ILE A 170 -13.62 -8.95 -15.20
C ILE A 170 -14.21 -9.75 -14.04
N MET A 171 -14.42 -11.04 -14.29
CA MET A 171 -14.83 -12.00 -13.25
C MET A 171 -13.65 -12.27 -12.31
N VAL A 172 -13.92 -12.33 -11.02
CA VAL A 172 -12.94 -12.69 -9.99
C VAL A 172 -13.16 -14.16 -9.64
N ASN A 173 -12.41 -15.02 -10.31
CA ASN A 173 -12.40 -16.48 -10.09
C ASN A 173 -11.10 -16.95 -9.43
N ALA A 174 -10.01 -16.19 -9.55
CA ALA A 174 -8.77 -16.44 -8.85
C ALA A 174 -8.98 -16.36 -7.33
N ASP A 175 -8.19 -17.13 -6.58
CA ASP A 175 -8.20 -17.02 -5.12
C ASP A 175 -7.60 -15.66 -4.72
N ILE A 176 -8.27 -14.94 -3.82
CA ILE A 176 -7.77 -13.69 -3.26
C ILE A 176 -7.32 -13.96 -1.83
N ILE A 177 -6.03 -13.74 -1.57
CA ILE A 177 -5.40 -13.94 -0.27
C ILE A 177 -4.89 -12.59 0.21
N MET A 178 -5.14 -12.29 1.48
CA MET A 178 -4.58 -11.14 2.18
C MET A 178 -3.63 -11.66 3.25
N LEU A 179 -2.36 -11.28 3.20
CA LEU A 179 -1.42 -11.54 4.28
C LEU A 179 -1.48 -10.37 5.26
N GLU A 180 -2.03 -10.61 6.45
CA GLU A 180 -2.17 -9.61 7.51
C GLU A 180 -0.82 -9.38 8.20
N GLY A 181 -0.39 -8.15 8.47
CA GLY A 181 0.87 -7.91 9.20
C GLY A 181 2.14 -7.84 8.33
N TYR A 182 2.03 -7.87 7.00
CA TYR A 182 3.08 -7.34 6.10
C TYR A 182 3.02 -5.81 5.97
N SER A 183 2.21 -5.14 6.78
CA SER A 183 2.15 -3.67 6.84
C SER A 183 3.40 -3.18 7.57
N ALA A 184 4.19 -2.29 6.97
CA ALA A 184 5.30 -1.60 7.66
C ALA A 184 4.81 -0.61 8.74
N HIS A 185 3.52 -0.62 9.06
CA HIS A 185 2.90 0.25 10.03
C HIS A 185 2.73 -0.48 11.35
N ALA A 186 3.09 0.19 12.43
CA ALA A 186 2.94 -0.34 13.77
C ALA A 186 1.46 -0.53 14.14
N ASP A 187 1.14 -1.64 14.79
CA ASP A 187 -0.18 -1.93 15.31
C ASP A 187 -0.54 -0.98 16.48
N GLN A 188 -1.82 -0.92 16.86
CA GLN A 188 -2.29 -0.07 17.95
C GLN A 188 -1.48 -0.30 19.25
N SER A 189 -1.22 -1.56 19.61
CA SER A 189 -0.41 -1.89 20.78
C SER A 189 1.02 -1.40 20.67
N GLU A 190 1.62 -1.48 19.49
CA GLU A 190 2.98 -1.05 19.23
C GLU A 190 3.11 0.48 19.28
N LEU A 191 2.15 1.22 18.69
CA LEU A 191 2.08 2.68 18.79
C LEU A 191 1.95 3.15 20.26
N ILE A 192 1.11 2.47 21.03
CA ILE A 192 0.94 2.78 22.46
C ILE A 192 2.21 2.44 23.25
N ASN A 193 2.87 1.33 22.98
CA ASN A 193 4.13 0.97 23.62
C ASN A 193 5.26 1.96 23.24
N TRP A 194 5.30 2.41 21.99
CA TRP A 194 6.22 3.45 21.54
C TRP A 194 6.00 4.76 22.29
N LEU A 195 4.75 5.20 22.44
CA LEU A 195 4.39 6.38 23.24
C LEU A 195 4.77 6.21 24.73
N ALA A 196 4.64 5.02 25.28
CA ALA A 196 5.03 4.73 26.67
C ALA A 196 6.55 4.86 26.90
N GLY A 197 7.37 4.78 25.84
CA GLY A 197 8.83 4.90 25.91
C GLY A 197 9.36 6.32 26.15
N PHE A 198 8.51 7.35 26.08
CA PHE A 198 8.92 8.74 26.28
C PHE A 198 9.25 9.04 27.75
N LYS A 199 10.52 9.38 28.04
CA LYS A 199 10.95 9.79 29.39
C LYS A 199 10.22 11.03 29.92
N LYS A 200 9.94 11.97 29.02
CA LYS A 200 9.08 13.12 29.27
C LYS A 200 7.94 13.03 28.26
N PHE A 201 6.74 12.74 28.75
CA PHE A 201 5.59 12.59 27.88
C PHE A 201 5.29 13.91 27.15
N PRO A 202 4.94 13.88 25.85
CA PRO A 202 4.59 15.08 25.11
C PRO A 202 3.38 15.79 25.72
N GLN A 203 3.36 17.13 25.67
CA GLN A 203 2.22 17.92 26.17
C GLN A 203 0.95 17.71 25.34
N SER A 204 1.10 17.40 24.06
CA SER A 204 0.00 17.10 23.15
C SER A 204 0.42 16.07 22.11
N VAL A 205 -0.53 15.24 21.70
CA VAL A 205 -0.35 14.20 20.69
C VAL A 205 -1.36 14.44 19.56
N PHE A 206 -0.87 14.50 18.32
CA PHE A 206 -1.72 14.64 17.14
C PHE A 206 -1.73 13.31 16.38
N VAL A 207 -2.91 12.72 16.23
CA VAL A 207 -3.12 11.48 15.49
C VAL A 207 -3.58 11.82 14.09
N SER A 208 -2.84 11.37 13.07
CA SER A 208 -3.12 11.63 11.66
C SER A 208 -2.78 10.39 10.82
N HIS A 209 -3.03 10.47 9.50
CA HIS A 209 -2.72 9.42 8.53
C HIS A 209 -3.36 8.05 8.86
N GLY A 210 -4.61 8.08 9.31
CA GLY A 210 -5.45 6.90 9.51
C GLY A 210 -6.88 7.17 9.05
N GLU A 211 -7.68 6.11 8.98
CA GLU A 211 -9.13 6.26 8.82
C GLU A 211 -9.72 6.95 10.06
N GLU A 212 -10.84 7.64 9.88
CA GLU A 212 -11.44 8.49 10.92
C GLU A 212 -11.72 7.70 12.20
N GLU A 213 -12.41 6.56 12.08
CA GLU A 213 -12.75 5.70 13.21
C GLU A 213 -11.50 5.18 13.94
N SER A 214 -10.52 4.67 13.19
CA SER A 214 -9.25 4.17 13.74
C SER A 214 -8.44 5.27 14.43
N SER A 215 -8.41 6.47 13.86
CA SER A 215 -7.69 7.62 14.40
C SER A 215 -8.34 8.11 15.70
N LEU A 216 -9.67 8.20 15.73
CA LEU A 216 -10.44 8.57 16.93
C LEU A 216 -10.29 7.51 18.03
N ALA A 217 -10.34 6.23 17.68
CA ALA A 217 -10.15 5.13 18.62
C ALA A 217 -8.75 5.17 19.26
N LEU A 218 -7.70 5.34 18.45
CA LEU A 218 -6.33 5.50 18.96
C LEU A 218 -6.19 6.75 19.82
N ALA A 219 -6.78 7.88 19.41
CA ALA A 219 -6.73 9.12 20.18
C ALA A 219 -7.37 8.99 21.57
N ASN A 220 -8.53 8.34 21.65
CA ASN A 220 -9.19 8.04 22.92
C ASN A 220 -8.33 7.15 23.81
N LEU A 221 -7.74 6.09 23.24
CA LEU A 221 -6.86 5.18 23.99
C LEU A 221 -5.62 5.89 24.56
N ILE A 222 -5.00 6.79 23.79
CA ILE A 222 -3.87 7.60 24.25
C ILE A 222 -4.29 8.52 25.40
N LYS A 223 -5.45 9.17 25.27
CA LYS A 223 -5.99 10.06 26.30
C LYS A 223 -6.26 9.32 27.60
N GLU A 224 -6.89 8.13 27.53
CA GLU A 224 -7.19 7.30 28.69
C GLU A 224 -5.93 6.78 29.38
N ARG A 225 -4.93 6.31 28.61
CA ARG A 225 -3.75 5.64 29.15
C ARG A 225 -2.70 6.59 29.70
N PHE A 226 -2.54 7.77 29.09
CA PHE A 226 -1.46 8.71 29.42
C PHE A 226 -1.96 10.04 29.97
N ASN A 227 -3.28 10.26 30.06
CA ASN A 227 -3.89 11.52 30.47
C ASN A 227 -3.34 12.73 29.69
N ALA A 228 -3.07 12.52 28.40
CA ALA A 228 -2.47 13.51 27.53
C ALA A 228 -3.53 14.22 26.68
N LYS A 229 -3.27 15.47 26.29
CA LYS A 229 -4.09 16.17 25.29
C LYS A 229 -3.86 15.48 23.94
N THR A 230 -4.89 14.86 23.40
CA THR A 230 -4.81 14.16 22.11
C THR A 230 -5.84 14.70 21.13
N LEU A 231 -5.40 14.96 19.91
CA LEU A 231 -6.16 15.64 18.86
C LEU A 231 -6.11 14.80 17.59
N VAL A 232 -7.22 14.79 16.84
CA VAL A 232 -7.29 14.22 15.48
C VAL A 232 -7.57 15.39 14.54
N PRO A 233 -6.54 15.98 13.91
CA PRO A 233 -6.71 17.15 13.06
C PRO A 233 -7.58 16.89 11.84
N SER A 234 -8.43 17.86 11.53
CA SER A 234 -9.09 17.95 10.22
C SER A 234 -8.19 18.64 9.20
N LEU A 235 -8.41 18.34 7.91
CA LEU A 235 -7.67 18.97 6.83
C LEU A 235 -7.89 20.50 6.86
N GLY A 236 -6.79 21.26 6.88
CA GLY A 236 -6.81 22.72 6.88
C GLY A 236 -6.86 23.36 8.27
N GLU A 237 -6.95 22.58 9.34
CA GLU A 237 -6.78 23.10 10.70
C GLU A 237 -5.31 23.50 10.94
N ALA A 238 -5.14 24.61 11.66
CA ALA A 238 -3.84 25.08 12.12
C ALA A 238 -3.81 25.14 13.64
N TYR A 239 -2.64 24.84 14.20
CA TYR A 239 -2.42 24.75 15.65
C TYR A 239 -1.15 25.51 16.03
N ASP A 240 -1.23 26.31 17.08
CA ASP A 240 -0.07 26.96 17.69
C ASP A 240 0.61 26.00 18.68
N LEU A 241 1.91 25.77 18.46
CA LEU A 241 2.75 24.89 19.27
C LEU A 241 3.59 25.65 20.30
N THR A 242 3.49 26.98 20.36
CA THR A 242 4.34 27.84 21.19
C THR A 242 3.79 28.10 22.61
N GLY A 243 2.62 27.54 22.94
CA GLY A 243 1.97 27.65 24.25
C GLY A 243 1.79 26.31 24.99
N VAL A 244 1.50 26.39 26.30
CA VAL A 244 1.14 25.22 27.15
C VAL A 244 -0.23 24.64 26.74
N GLU A 245 -1.03 25.41 26.00
CA GLU A 245 -2.32 25.00 25.46
C GLU A 245 -2.32 25.12 23.94
N VAL A 246 -2.65 24.03 23.25
CA VAL A 246 -3.05 24.08 21.85
C VAL A 246 -4.29 24.98 21.74
N LEU A 247 -4.11 26.19 21.21
CA LEU A 247 -5.17 27.18 21.01
C LEU A 247 -6.16 26.68 19.94
N GLU A 248 -7.43 27.05 20.11
CA GLU A 248 -8.58 26.63 19.29
C GLU A 248 -8.35 26.68 17.78
N VAL A 249 -9.09 25.81 17.08
CA VAL A 249 -9.19 25.71 15.62
C VAL A 249 -9.13 27.11 14.98
N VAL A 250 -8.00 27.42 14.36
CA VAL A 250 -7.93 28.58 13.48
C VAL A 250 -8.81 28.23 12.26
N PRO A 251 -9.84 29.02 11.93
CA PRO A 251 -10.66 28.74 10.75
C PRO A 251 -9.74 28.62 9.52
N PRO A 252 -10.10 27.77 8.54
CA PRO A 252 -9.29 27.58 7.36
C PRO A 252 -8.92 28.94 6.80
N VAL A 253 -7.62 29.18 6.61
CA VAL A 253 -7.14 30.39 5.95
C VAL A 253 -7.94 30.48 4.64
N GLU A 254 -8.70 31.56 4.45
CA GLU A 254 -9.35 31.83 3.15
C GLU A 254 -8.25 31.79 2.11
N LYS A 255 -8.16 30.68 1.38
CA LYS A 255 -7.16 30.52 0.36
C LYS A 255 -7.46 31.55 -0.70
N GLY A 256 -6.50 32.45 -0.92
CA GLY A 256 -6.49 33.31 -2.09
C GLY A 256 -6.57 32.47 -3.36
N ILE A 257 -6.96 33.12 -4.46
CA ILE A 257 -7.05 32.46 -5.77
C ILE A 257 -5.68 31.79 -6.07
N PRO A 258 -5.64 30.49 -6.40
CA PRO A 258 -4.39 29.79 -6.69
C PRO A 258 -3.60 30.50 -7.79
N GLU A 259 -2.29 30.68 -7.58
CA GLU A 259 -1.42 31.37 -8.54
C GLU A 259 -1.22 30.59 -9.84
N SER A 260 -1.49 29.27 -9.85
CA SER A 260 -1.32 28.40 -11.01
C SER A 260 -2.54 27.54 -11.35
N VAL A 261 -2.70 27.27 -12.65
CA VAL A 261 -3.73 26.36 -13.19
C VAL A 261 -3.61 24.95 -12.62
N TRP A 262 -2.40 24.53 -12.25
CA TRP A 262 -2.17 23.21 -11.67
C TRP A 262 -2.67 23.11 -10.24
N ASP A 263 -2.49 24.15 -9.43
CA ASP A 263 -2.99 24.20 -8.06
C ASP A 263 -4.52 24.26 -8.03
N LEU A 264 -5.11 25.02 -8.96
CA LEU A 264 -6.55 25.05 -9.18
C LEU A 264 -7.09 23.67 -9.57
N TYR A 265 -6.39 22.93 -10.43
CA TYR A 265 -6.77 21.57 -10.82
C TYR A 265 -6.72 20.60 -9.63
N GLN A 266 -5.73 20.73 -8.75
CA GLN A 266 -5.65 19.91 -7.54
C GLN A 266 -6.79 20.21 -6.57
N GLU A 267 -7.12 21.48 -6.36
CA GLU A 267 -8.22 21.87 -5.46
C GLU A 267 -9.59 21.41 -5.98
N ILE A 268 -9.85 21.60 -7.27
CA ILE A 268 -11.08 21.11 -7.90
C ILE A 268 -11.18 19.59 -7.77
N ASN A 269 -10.10 18.85 -8.00
CA ASN A 269 -10.13 17.39 -7.86
C ASN A 269 -10.36 16.93 -6.42
N LEU A 270 -9.80 17.64 -5.44
CA LEU A 270 -10.00 17.33 -4.03
C LEU A 270 -11.47 17.54 -3.64
N GLU A 271 -12.04 18.68 -3.99
CA GLU A 271 -13.45 19.05 -3.79
C GLU A 271 -14.40 18.05 -4.48
N LEU A 272 -14.12 17.68 -5.73
CA LEU A 272 -14.91 16.68 -6.47
C LEU A 272 -14.82 15.29 -5.83
N THR A 273 -13.66 14.91 -5.31
CA THR A 273 -13.47 13.63 -4.60
C THR A 273 -14.30 13.60 -3.31
N MET A 274 -14.40 14.73 -2.60
CA MET A 274 -15.25 14.86 -1.41
C MET A 274 -16.74 14.82 -1.73
N LEU A 275 -17.16 15.34 -2.88
CA LEU A 275 -18.55 15.29 -3.35
C LEU A 275 -19.06 13.89 -3.67
N VAL A 276 -18.19 13.01 -4.18
CA VAL A 276 -18.54 11.61 -4.50
C VAL A 276 -18.85 10.81 -3.22
N LYS A 277 -18.35 11.25 -2.04
CA LYS A 277 -18.64 10.60 -0.76
C LYS A 277 -19.96 11.01 -0.11
N ASP A 278 -20.46 12.23 -0.34
CA ASP A 278 -21.55 12.82 0.48
C ASP A 278 -22.86 13.18 -0.25
N SER A 279 -22.95 13.07 -1.58
CA SER A 279 -24.17 13.39 -2.36
C SER A 279 -24.86 14.73 -2.02
N SER A 280 -24.12 15.76 -1.60
CA SER A 280 -24.70 17.00 -1.06
C SER A 280 -24.70 18.16 -2.07
N ILE A 281 -25.90 18.68 -2.38
CA ILE A 281 -26.17 19.72 -3.40
C ILE A 281 -25.53 21.08 -3.04
N GLU A 282 -25.32 21.36 -1.76
CA GLU A 282 -24.79 22.66 -1.30
C GLU A 282 -23.29 22.83 -1.65
N LYS A 283 -22.52 21.73 -1.65
CA LYS A 283 -21.11 21.72 -2.08
C LYS A 283 -20.97 22.00 -3.59
N LEU A 284 -21.92 21.51 -4.41
CA LEU A 284 -21.97 21.85 -5.85
C LEU A 284 -22.23 23.35 -6.11
N ARG A 285 -22.99 24.01 -5.23
CA ARG A 285 -23.18 25.48 -5.31
C ARG A 285 -21.88 26.23 -5.01
N GLN A 286 -21.13 25.81 -4.00
CA GLN A 286 -19.84 26.42 -3.65
C GLN A 286 -18.82 26.30 -4.78
N ILE A 287 -18.67 25.11 -5.39
CA ILE A 287 -17.80 24.93 -6.56
C ILE A 287 -18.25 25.81 -7.73
N ARG A 288 -19.57 25.90 -7.99
CA ARG A 288 -20.09 26.76 -9.06
C ARG A 288 -19.82 28.24 -8.80
N GLU A 289 -19.89 28.70 -7.56
CA GLU A 289 -19.52 30.08 -7.22
C GLU A 289 -18.02 30.32 -7.32
N TYR A 290 -17.21 29.34 -6.94
CA TYR A 290 -15.76 29.41 -7.06
C TYR A 290 -15.31 29.49 -8.53
N LEU A 291 -15.88 28.65 -9.40
CA LEU A 291 -15.64 28.70 -10.85
C LEU A 291 -16.09 30.03 -11.47
N LYS A 292 -17.19 30.62 -10.98
CA LYS A 292 -17.63 31.96 -11.42
C LYS A 292 -16.62 33.06 -11.11
N LYS A 293 -15.94 32.99 -9.96
CA LYS A 293 -14.89 33.96 -9.56
C LYS A 293 -13.63 33.86 -10.42
N ILE A 294 -13.38 32.71 -11.04
CA ILE A 294 -12.25 32.49 -11.96
C ILE A 294 -12.61 32.91 -13.40
N SER A 295 -13.89 32.88 -13.75
CA SER A 295 -14.39 33.27 -15.09
C SER A 295 -14.68 34.78 -15.25
N ALA A 296 -14.51 35.58 -14.19
CA ALA A 296 -14.74 37.03 -14.16
C ALA A 296 -13.40 37.78 -14.11
#